data_AF-A0A2V5MQA4-F1
#
_entry.id   AF-A0A2V5MQA4-F1
#
_cell.length_a   1.000
_cell.length_b   1.000
_cell.length_c   1.000
_cell.angle_alpha   90.00
_cell.angle_beta   90.00
_cell.angle_gamma   90.00
#
_symmetry.space_group_name_H-M   'P 1'
#
loop_
_entity.id
_entity.type
_entity.pdbx_description
1 polymer ?
#
loop_
_entity_poly.entity_id
_entity_poly.type
_entity_poly.pdbx_seq_one_letter_code
_entity_poly.pdbx_strand_id
1 'polypeptide(L)'
;MKFIRRAHLYLGCFFAPLLFFYLATGWYQTWHPDRRKNPGEADDWIARFRSVHVDQIYPAEKATAYSPTLFRALIVIMSLALILTLVLGIILAFRSLRNRWPVWLSLGLGILVPVVLLWLGQRR
;
A
#
# COMPACT_ATOMS: atom_id res chain seq x y z
N MET A 1 11.56 -20.32 14.01
CA MET A 1 10.11 -20.01 14.16
C MET A 1 9.77 -18.89 15.15
N LYS A 2 10.28 -18.89 16.40
CA LYS A 2 9.93 -17.84 17.41
C LYS A 2 10.35 -16.42 17.00
N PHE A 3 11.54 -16.27 16.43
CA PHE A 3 12.05 -14.98 15.93
C PHE A 3 11.19 -14.44 14.78
N ILE A 4 10.96 -15.24 13.74
CA ILE A 4 10.14 -14.86 12.56
C ILE A 4 8.76 -14.37 13.00
N ARG A 5 8.10 -15.06 13.93
CA ARG A 5 6.81 -14.62 14.49
C ARG A 5 6.88 -13.26 15.18
N ARG A 6 7.93 -13.02 15.98
CA ARG A 6 8.13 -11.73 16.65
C ARG A 6 8.44 -10.62 15.65
N ALA A 7 9.31 -10.89 14.68
CA ALA A 7 9.64 -9.94 13.61
C ALA A 7 8.39 -9.58 12.80
N HIS A 8 7.61 -10.58 12.37
CA HIS A 8 6.35 -10.35 11.67
C HIS A 8 5.36 -9.53 12.49
N LEU A 9 5.22 -9.79 13.79
CA LEU A 9 4.34 -9.00 14.67
C LEU A 9 4.79 -7.54 14.74
N TYR A 10 6.06 -7.28 15.05
CA TYR A 10 6.55 -5.91 15.22
C TYR A 10 6.60 -5.13 13.90
N LEU A 11 7.11 -5.74 12.83
CA LEU A 11 7.11 -5.11 11.50
C LEU A 11 5.67 -4.89 11.01
N GLY A 12 4.79 -5.85 11.22
CA GLY A 12 3.36 -5.73 10.90
C GLY A 12 2.72 -4.55 11.63
N CYS A 13 2.89 -4.44 12.94
CA CYS A 13 2.36 -3.31 13.71
C CYS A 13 3.00 -1.98 13.33
N PHE A 14 4.30 -1.95 13.03
CA PHE A 14 5.00 -0.73 12.63
C PHE A 14 4.53 -0.21 11.27
N PHE A 15 4.40 -1.07 10.26
CA PHE A 15 3.99 -0.64 8.91
C PHE A 15 2.47 -0.54 8.73
N ALA A 16 1.66 -1.17 9.59
CA ALA A 16 0.21 -1.19 9.43
C ALA A 16 -0.46 0.19 9.29
N PRO A 17 -0.14 1.23 10.08
CA PRO A 17 -0.77 2.54 9.92
C PRO A 17 -0.50 3.16 8.55
N LEU A 18 0.74 3.05 8.07
CA LEU A 18 1.15 3.60 6.78
C LEU A 18 0.55 2.80 5.60
N LEU A 19 0.54 1.47 5.70
CA LEU A 19 -0.12 0.61 4.71
C LEU A 19 -1.62 0.86 4.66
N PHE A 20 -2.27 1.04 5.81
CA PHE A 20 -3.69 1.40 5.87
C PHE A 20 -3.94 2.73 5.15
N PHE A 21 -3.12 3.76 5.40
CA PHE A 21 -3.22 5.04 4.70
C PHE A 21 -3.06 4.89 3.18
N TYR A 22 -2.03 4.20 2.71
CA TYR A 22 -1.80 4.00 1.27
C TYR A 22 -2.86 3.14 0.60
N LEU A 23 -3.41 2.12 1.27
CA LEU A 23 -4.49 1.31 0.73
C LEU A 23 -5.80 2.11 0.63
N ALA A 24 -6.14 2.87 1.68
CA ALA A 24 -7.34 3.69 1.70
C ALA A 24 -7.29 4.80 0.62
N THR A 25 -6.15 5.49 0.49
CA THR A 25 -5.97 6.55 -0.51
C THR A 25 -5.75 6.02 -1.92
N GLY A 26 -5.02 4.91 -2.07
CA GLY A 26 -4.75 4.27 -3.36
C GLY A 26 -6.00 3.65 -4.00
N TRP A 27 -6.90 3.06 -3.21
CA TRP A 27 -8.22 2.66 -3.69
C TRP A 27 -8.96 3.87 -4.29
N TYR A 28 -8.96 5.00 -3.58
CA TYR A 28 -9.71 6.17 -4.02
C TYR A 28 -9.17 6.71 -5.35
N GLN A 29 -7.85 6.78 -5.49
CA GLN A 29 -7.15 7.19 -6.72
C GLN A 29 -7.37 6.22 -7.89
N THR A 30 -7.64 4.94 -7.61
CA THR A 30 -7.97 3.95 -8.65
C THR A 30 -9.27 4.32 -9.39
N TRP A 31 -10.22 4.93 -8.70
CA TRP A 31 -11.50 5.39 -9.27
C TRP A 31 -11.49 6.86 -9.71
N HIS A 32 -10.65 7.68 -9.09
CA HIS A 32 -10.49 9.09 -9.41
C HIS A 32 -9.05 9.38 -9.85
N PRO A 33 -8.62 8.86 -11.01
CA PRO A 33 -7.26 9.07 -11.50
C PRO A 33 -7.07 10.54 -11.90
N ASP A 34 -6.27 11.27 -11.13
CA ASP A 34 -5.87 12.64 -11.45
C ASP A 34 -4.57 12.61 -12.27
N ARG A 35 -4.68 12.46 -13.59
CA ARG A 35 -3.53 12.26 -14.48
C ARG A 35 -3.28 13.46 -15.38
N ARG A 36 -2.02 13.91 -15.42
CA ARG A 36 -1.51 15.01 -16.28
C ARG A 36 -0.71 14.54 -17.51
N LYS A 37 -0.71 13.25 -17.83
CA LYS A 37 0.07 12.65 -18.93
C LYS A 37 -0.76 11.62 -19.71
N ASN A 38 -0.44 11.41 -20.99
CA ASN A 38 -1.14 10.43 -21.82
C ASN A 38 -0.63 8.99 -21.56
N PRO A 39 -1.48 7.95 -21.68
CA PRO A 39 -1.05 6.55 -21.63
C PRO A 39 -0.25 6.17 -22.88
N GLY A 40 0.77 5.32 -22.75
CA GLY A 40 1.29 4.54 -23.89
C GLY A 40 2.73 4.78 -24.38
N GLU A 41 3.52 5.68 -23.79
CA GLU A 41 4.95 5.83 -24.14
C GLU A 41 5.84 4.87 -23.32
N ALA A 42 5.57 3.58 -23.36
CA ALA A 42 6.30 2.58 -22.56
C ALA A 42 7.11 1.62 -23.44
N ASP A 43 8.36 1.99 -23.72
CA ASP A 43 9.29 1.19 -24.54
C ASP A 43 10.11 0.17 -23.71
N ASP A 44 10.20 0.36 -22.39
CA ASP A 44 11.02 -0.47 -21.48
C ASP A 44 10.18 -1.19 -20.39
N TRP A 45 10.72 -2.27 -19.82
CA TRP A 45 10.10 -3.10 -18.78
C TRP A 45 9.67 -2.30 -17.55
N ILE A 46 10.48 -1.34 -17.13
CA ILE A 46 10.15 -0.45 -15.99
C ILE A 46 8.91 0.39 -16.32
N ALA A 47 8.81 0.89 -17.56
CA ALA A 47 7.67 1.68 -18.00
C ALA A 47 6.39 0.83 -18.07
N ARG A 48 6.49 -0.46 -18.46
CA ARG A 48 5.36 -1.40 -18.41
C ARG A 48 4.87 -1.66 -16.98
N PHE A 49 5.75 -1.89 -16.02
CA PHE A 49 5.34 -2.05 -14.62
C PHE A 49 4.70 -0.78 -14.06
N ARG A 50 5.27 0.38 -14.40
CA ARG A 50 4.67 1.68 -14.08
C ARG A 50 3.28 1.84 -14.69
N SER A 51 3.09 1.42 -15.95
CA SER A 51 1.79 1.43 -16.62
C SER A 51 0.77 0.56 -15.89
N VAL A 52 1.15 -0.64 -15.44
CA VAL A 52 0.24 -1.48 -14.65
C VAL A 52 -0.15 -0.79 -13.33
N HIS A 53 0.82 -0.14 -12.66
CA HIS A 53 0.58 0.48 -11.35
C HIS A 53 -0.23 1.79 -11.43
N VAL A 54 0.07 2.64 -12.42
CA VAL A 54 -0.52 3.98 -12.56
C VAL A 54 -1.73 3.96 -13.50
N ASP A 55 -1.57 3.30 -14.65
CA ASP A 55 -2.54 3.34 -15.74
C ASP A 55 -3.48 2.13 -15.72
N GLN A 56 -3.16 1.09 -14.94
CA GLN A 56 -3.97 -0.12 -14.78
C GLN A 56 -4.16 -0.88 -16.09
N ILE A 57 -3.23 -0.69 -17.01
CA ILE A 57 -3.18 -1.36 -18.31
C ILE A 57 -1.81 -1.99 -18.52
N TYR A 58 -1.80 -3.06 -19.28
CA TYR A 58 -0.59 -3.68 -19.77
C TYR A 58 -0.36 -3.29 -21.24
N PRO A 59 0.65 -2.45 -21.56
CA PRO A 59 0.86 -1.97 -22.93
C PRO A 59 1.23 -3.12 -23.87
N ALA A 60 0.53 -3.23 -25.00
CA ALA A 60 0.81 -4.18 -26.07
C ALA A 60 0.82 -3.47 -27.43
N GLU A 61 1.84 -3.73 -28.24
CA GLU A 61 2.06 -3.06 -29.55
C GLU A 61 0.86 -3.18 -30.51
N LYS A 62 0.09 -4.26 -30.42
CA LYS A 62 -1.04 -4.55 -31.30
C LYS A 62 -2.40 -4.09 -30.75
N ALA A 63 -2.44 -3.55 -29.53
CA ALA A 63 -3.70 -3.17 -28.90
C ALA A 63 -4.10 -1.73 -29.27
N THR A 64 -5.31 -1.55 -29.78
CA THR A 64 -5.86 -0.24 -30.19
C THR A 64 -6.66 0.46 -29.09
N ALA A 65 -7.08 -0.27 -28.06
CA ALA A 65 -7.81 0.25 -26.90
C ALA A 65 -7.57 -0.61 -25.66
N TYR A 66 -7.78 -0.04 -24.47
CA TYR A 66 -7.65 -0.72 -23.19
C TYR A 66 -8.86 -0.45 -22.30
N SER A 67 -9.29 -1.47 -21.53
CA SER A 67 -10.31 -1.33 -20.50
C SER A 67 -9.76 -1.77 -19.14
N PRO A 68 -9.52 -0.85 -18.18
CA PRO A 68 -8.96 -1.19 -16.88
C PRO A 68 -10.03 -1.68 -15.87
N THR A 69 -11.30 -1.81 -16.25
CA THR A 69 -12.42 -2.02 -15.32
C THR A 69 -12.28 -3.26 -14.46
N LEU A 70 -11.92 -4.40 -15.06
CA LEU A 70 -11.71 -5.66 -14.32
C LEU A 70 -10.54 -5.55 -13.35
N PHE A 71 -9.44 -4.92 -13.78
CA PHE A 71 -8.27 -4.74 -12.93
C PHE A 71 -8.56 -3.77 -11.78
N ARG A 72 -9.31 -2.70 -12.02
CA ARG A 72 -9.83 -1.80 -10.96
C ARG A 72 -10.65 -2.58 -9.94
N ALA A 73 -11.61 -3.40 -10.38
CA ALA A 73 -12.41 -4.24 -9.49
C ALA A 73 -11.55 -5.22 -8.66
N LEU A 74 -10.47 -5.77 -9.24
CA LEU A 74 -9.52 -6.60 -8.51
C LEU A 74 -8.74 -5.79 -7.46
N ILE A 75 -8.18 -4.64 -7.81
CA ILE A 75 -7.47 -3.73 -6.88
C ILE A 75 -8.38 -3.41 -5.69
N VAL A 76 -9.65 -3.18 -6.01
CA VAL A 76 -10.70 -2.90 -5.06
C VAL A 76 -10.80 -4.02 -4.01
N ILE A 77 -11.13 -5.23 -4.47
CA ILE A 77 -11.30 -6.39 -3.60
C ILE A 77 -10.02 -6.66 -2.80
N MET A 78 -8.87 -6.58 -3.44
CA MET A 78 -7.56 -6.77 -2.83
C MET A 78 -7.31 -5.77 -1.70
N SER A 79 -7.62 -4.48 -1.90
CA SER A 79 -7.40 -3.44 -0.90
C SER A 79 -8.29 -3.65 0.33
N LEU A 80 -9.56 -4.00 0.14
CA LEU A 80 -10.47 -4.31 1.25
C LEU A 80 -10.02 -5.56 2.03
N ALA A 81 -9.63 -6.63 1.32
CA ALA A 81 -9.10 -7.84 1.95
C ALA A 81 -7.81 -7.55 2.74
N LEU A 82 -6.93 -6.70 2.22
CA LEU A 82 -5.69 -6.35 2.89
C LEU A 82 -5.92 -5.44 4.11
N ILE A 83 -6.86 -4.49 4.04
CA ILE A 83 -7.28 -3.70 5.21
C ILE A 83 -7.83 -4.61 6.31
N LEU A 84 -8.69 -5.57 5.97
CA LEU A 84 -9.21 -6.54 6.93
C LEU A 84 -8.09 -7.36 7.59
N THR A 85 -7.12 -7.84 6.80
CA THR A 85 -5.98 -8.60 7.34
C THR A 85 -5.04 -7.74 8.19
N LEU A 86 -4.84 -6.45 7.89
CA LEU A 86 -4.12 -5.52 8.76
C LEU A 86 -4.83 -5.35 10.11
N VAL A 87 -6.15 -5.14 10.10
CA VAL A 87 -6.96 -5.01 11.33
C VAL A 87 -6.87 -6.29 12.17
N LEU A 88 -7.07 -7.46 11.55
CA LEU A 88 -6.92 -8.74 12.23
C LEU A 88 -5.51 -8.93 12.78
N GLY A 89 -4.47 -8.57 12.01
CA GLY A 89 -3.08 -8.62 12.45
C GLY A 89 -2.81 -7.79 13.71
N ILE A 90 -3.34 -6.56 13.77
CA ILE A 90 -3.23 -5.69 14.95
C ILE A 90 -3.96 -6.31 16.15
N ILE A 91 -5.19 -6.80 15.95
CA ILE A 91 -5.97 -7.47 17.01
C ILE A 91 -5.20 -8.67 17.57
N LEU A 92 -4.64 -9.51 16.69
CA LEU A 92 -3.84 -10.66 17.08
C LEU A 92 -2.55 -10.26 17.79
N ALA A 93 -1.91 -9.15 17.41
CA ALA A 93 -0.71 -8.64 18.08
C ALA A 93 -1.00 -8.27 19.54
N PHE A 94 -2.09 -7.56 19.80
CA PHE A 94 -2.53 -7.22 21.16
C PHE A 94 -2.93 -8.43 21.99
N ARG A 95 -3.48 -9.48 21.36
CA ARG A 95 -3.83 -10.74 22.03
C ARG A 95 -2.63 -11.65 22.28
N SER A 96 -1.59 -11.56 21.45
CA SER A 96 -0.44 -12.46 21.49
C SER A 96 0.63 -12.08 22.53
N LEU A 97 0.69 -10.80 22.94
CA LEU A 97 1.69 -10.31 23.88
C LEU A 97 1.09 -10.04 25.26
N ARG A 98 1.75 -10.57 26.31
CA ARG A 98 1.37 -10.30 27.71
C ARG A 98 1.51 -8.82 28.05
N ASN A 99 2.61 -8.19 27.62
CA ASN A 99 2.80 -6.75 27.71
C ASN A 99 2.43 -6.10 26.36
N ARG A 100 1.44 -5.21 26.37
CA ARG A 100 0.89 -4.55 25.17
C ARG A 100 1.70 -3.32 24.74
N TRP A 101 2.57 -2.82 25.61
CA TRP A 101 3.38 -1.63 25.35
C TRP A 101 4.18 -1.68 24.04
N PRO A 102 4.88 -2.77 23.70
CA PRO A 102 5.60 -2.86 22.42
C PRO A 102 4.71 -2.72 21.18
N VAL A 103 3.44 -3.15 21.26
CA VAL A 103 2.48 -2.99 20.16
C VAL A 103 2.13 -1.51 19.98
N TRP A 104 1.79 -0.83 21.08
CA TRP A 104 1.52 0.61 21.08
C TRP A 104 2.70 1.42 20.57
N LEU A 105 3.91 1.11 21.04
CA LEU A 105 5.13 1.77 20.59
C LEU A 105 5.34 1.56 19.09
N SER A 106 5.16 0.33 18.58
CA SER A 106 5.33 0.02 17.16
C SER A 106 4.32 0.81 16.30
N LEU A 107 3.04 0.82 16.69
CA LEU A 107 1.99 1.59 16.00
C LEU A 107 2.29 3.11 16.03
N GLY A 108 2.68 3.63 17.18
CA GLY A 108 3.02 5.05 17.35
C GLY A 108 4.21 5.46 16.49
N LEU A 109 5.28 4.67 16.48
CA LEU A 109 6.45 4.89 15.61
C LEU A 109 6.09 4.77 14.13
N GLY A 110 5.17 3.87 13.78
CA GLY A 110 4.66 3.71 12.42
C GLY A 110 3.97 4.94 11.85
N ILE A 111 3.45 5.82 12.71
CA ILE A 111 2.87 7.12 12.34
C ILE A 111 3.93 8.22 12.45
N LEU A 112 4.69 8.25 13.55
CA LEU A 112 5.65 9.31 13.84
C LEU A 112 6.79 9.38 12.83
N VAL A 113 7.37 8.23 12.46
CA VAL A 113 8.53 8.19 11.56
C VAL A 113 8.20 8.78 10.18
N PRO A 114 7.13 8.35 9.47
CA PRO A 114 6.76 8.99 8.20
C PRO A 114 6.49 10.49 8.32
N VAL A 115 5.81 10.94 9.38
CA VAL A 115 5.51 12.37 9.59
C VAL A 115 6.80 13.19 9.76
N VAL A 116 7.73 12.72 10.58
CA VAL A 116 9.02 13.38 10.79
C VAL A 116 9.83 13.40 9.49
N LEU A 117 9.87 12.29 8.73
CA LEU A 117 10.57 12.24 7.44
C LEU A 117 9.97 13.24 6.43
N LEU A 118 8.65 13.35 6.36
CA LEU A 118 7.99 14.34 5.51
C LEU A 118 8.31 15.78 5.94
N TRP A 119 8.32 16.03 7.25
CA TRP A 119 8.68 17.34 7.81
C TRP A 119 10.13 17.73 7.50
N LEU A 120 11.09 16.82 7.71
CA LEU A 120 12.50 17.04 7.37
C LEU A 120 12.73 17.21 5.87
N GLY A 121 11.90 16.58 5.04
CA GLY A 121 11.94 16.71 3.58
C GLY A 121 11.43 18.05 3.06
N GLN A 122 10.86 18.91 3.90
CA GLN A 122 10.42 20.25 3.51
C GLN A 122 11.63 21.13 3.20
N ARG A 123 11.99 21.24 1.92
CA ARG A 123 12.91 22.29 1.45
C ARG A 123 12.17 23.62 1.50
N ARG A 124 12.65 24.55 2.32
CA ARG A 124 12.20 25.96 2.35
C ARG A 124 12.93 26.77 1.28
#